data_AF-A0ABD5RAF2-F1
#
_entry.id   AF-A0ABD5RAF2-F1
#
_cell.length_a   1.000
_cell.length_b   1.000
_cell.length_c   1.000
_cell.angle_alpha   90.00
_cell.angle_beta   90.00
_cell.angle_gamma   90.00
#
_symmetry.space_group_name_H-M   'P 1'
#
loop_
_entity.id
_entity.type
_entity.pdbx_description
1 polymer ?
#
loop_
_entity_poly.entity_id
_entity_poly.type
_entity_poly.pdbx_seq_one_letter_code
_entity_poly.pdbx_strand_id
1 'polypeptide(L)'
;MSTRRDALFDRLSTSPGEATLPTKRVEASILDGCVRLGPHEPTLWALALAGLLLDIGLTAYGLSLGLTELNPVARDLMAAYSPLGAMVLLKSVALIVGGLGWLIVPRVARAVVPACLAVPWWTAVIINATLILSVV
;
A
#
# COMPACT_ATOMS: atom_id res chain seq x y z
N MET A 1 -13.84 -57.29 16.03
CA MET A 1 -13.42 -56.53 14.82
C MET A 1 -13.60 -55.01 14.95
N SER A 2 -13.69 -54.42 16.17
CA SER A 2 -13.86 -52.97 16.37
C SER A 2 -12.58 -52.24 16.84
N THR A 3 -11.69 -52.93 17.56
CA THR A 3 -10.67 -52.27 18.40
C THR A 3 -9.53 -51.58 17.64
N ARG A 4 -9.24 -52.00 16.38
CA ARG A 4 -8.11 -51.45 15.61
C ARG A 4 -8.45 -50.13 14.91
N ARG A 5 -9.73 -49.89 14.61
CA ARG A 5 -10.21 -48.63 14.01
C ARG A 5 -10.24 -47.54 15.07
N ASP A 6 -10.72 -47.87 16.25
CA ASP A 6 -10.86 -46.93 17.37
C ASP A 6 -9.48 -46.41 17.82
N ALA A 7 -8.48 -47.28 17.93
CA ALA A 7 -7.11 -46.90 18.26
C ALA A 7 -6.39 -46.10 17.14
N LEU A 8 -6.83 -46.21 15.89
CA LEU A 8 -6.28 -45.44 14.76
C LEU A 8 -6.95 -44.06 14.66
N PHE A 9 -8.24 -43.99 14.98
CA PHE A 9 -8.98 -42.73 15.12
C PHE A 9 -8.46 -41.91 16.30
N ASP A 10 -8.15 -42.58 17.41
CA ASP A 10 -7.60 -41.93 18.61
C ASP A 10 -6.15 -41.45 18.42
N ARG A 11 -5.36 -42.11 17.56
CA ARG A 11 -4.04 -41.62 17.13
C ARG A 11 -4.12 -40.45 16.15
N LEU A 12 -5.21 -40.34 15.38
CA LEU A 12 -5.46 -39.21 14.48
C LEU A 12 -6.00 -37.99 15.22
N SER A 13 -6.71 -38.17 16.34
CA SER A 13 -7.14 -37.08 17.23
C SER A 13 -6.01 -36.55 18.11
N THR A 14 -4.98 -37.37 18.39
CA THR A 14 -3.75 -36.96 19.11
C THR A 14 -2.59 -36.63 18.17
N SER A 15 -2.83 -35.91 17.07
CA SER A 15 -1.73 -35.30 16.31
C SER A 15 -1.29 -34.01 16.99
N PRO A 16 -0.09 -33.95 17.62
CA PRO A 16 0.42 -32.72 18.19
C PRO A 16 0.98 -31.88 17.04
N GLY A 17 0.12 -31.07 16.39
CA GLY A 17 0.55 -30.32 15.21
C GLY A 17 -0.34 -29.17 14.71
N GLU A 18 -1.43 -28.81 15.39
CA GLU A 18 -2.33 -27.73 14.95
C GLU A 18 -1.86 -26.31 15.34
N ALA A 19 -0.69 -26.15 15.96
CA ALA A 19 -0.11 -24.84 16.25
C ALA A 19 0.41 -24.09 14.98
N THR A 20 0.30 -24.68 13.78
CA THR A 20 0.73 -24.08 12.50
C THR A 20 -0.42 -23.57 11.62
N LEU A 21 -1.67 -23.71 12.06
CA LEU A 21 -2.87 -23.35 11.28
C LEU A 21 -3.10 -21.84 11.01
N PRO A 22 -2.83 -20.91 11.93
CA PRO A 22 -3.12 -19.49 11.66
C PRO A 22 -2.18 -18.89 10.61
N THR A 23 -0.89 -19.23 10.66
CA THR A 23 0.11 -18.72 9.70
C THR A 23 -0.18 -19.17 8.28
N LYS A 24 -0.49 -20.46 8.07
CA LYS A 24 -0.83 -20.99 6.75
C LYS A 24 -2.08 -20.34 6.15
N ARG A 25 -3.06 -19.99 6.99
CA ARG A 25 -4.27 -19.27 6.56
C ARG A 25 -3.95 -17.84 6.12
N VAL A 26 -3.11 -17.14 6.86
CA VAL A 26 -2.68 -15.77 6.51
C VAL A 26 -1.86 -15.76 5.23
N GLU A 27 -0.92 -16.68 5.08
CA GLU A 27 -0.14 -16.84 3.84
C GLU A 27 -1.05 -17.11 2.64
N ALA A 28 -2.00 -18.03 2.77
CA ALA A 28 -2.98 -18.32 1.72
C ALA A 28 -3.83 -17.08 1.37
N SER A 29 -4.24 -16.29 2.37
CA SER A 29 -5.00 -15.06 2.15
C SER A 29 -4.17 -13.97 1.45
N ILE A 30 -2.89 -13.83 1.79
CA ILE A 30 -1.98 -12.87 1.14
C ILE A 30 -1.77 -13.28 -0.32
N LEU A 31 -1.52 -14.57 -0.57
CA LEU A 31 -1.35 -15.09 -1.93
C LEU A 31 -2.63 -14.93 -2.75
N ASP A 32 -3.81 -15.22 -2.19
CA ASP A 32 -5.09 -14.99 -2.85
C ASP A 32 -5.28 -13.52 -3.22
N GLY A 33 -4.97 -12.60 -2.30
CA GLY A 33 -4.96 -11.16 -2.57
C GLY A 33 -4.02 -10.78 -3.71
N CYS A 34 -2.79 -11.28 -3.70
CA CYS A 34 -1.79 -11.02 -4.74
C CYS A 34 -2.27 -11.50 -6.12
N VAL A 35 -2.82 -12.71 -6.18
CA VAL A 35 -3.39 -13.29 -7.41
C VAL A 35 -4.56 -12.46 -7.94
N ARG A 36 -5.45 -11.99 -7.05
CA ARG A 36 -6.58 -11.12 -7.43
C ARG A 36 -6.14 -9.76 -7.97
N LEU A 37 -5.05 -9.19 -7.43
CA LEU A 37 -4.52 -7.90 -7.88
C LEU A 37 -3.77 -8.01 -9.22
N GLY A 38 -3.18 -9.16 -9.52
CA GLY A 38 -2.34 -9.39 -10.71
C GLY A 38 -2.93 -8.84 -12.02
N PRO A 39 -4.17 -9.21 -12.40
CA PRO A 39 -4.80 -8.72 -13.63
C PRO A 39 -4.97 -7.19 -13.70
N HIS A 40 -4.98 -6.52 -12.55
CA HIS A 40 -5.22 -5.07 -12.43
C HIS A 40 -3.93 -4.27 -12.24
N GLU A 41 -2.75 -4.88 -12.35
CA GLU A 41 -1.48 -4.20 -12.16
C GLU A 41 -1.33 -2.90 -12.99
N PRO A 42 -1.67 -2.86 -14.29
CA PRO A 42 -1.59 -1.61 -15.07
C PRO A 42 -2.55 -0.54 -14.55
N THR A 43 -3.76 -0.95 -14.15
CA THR A 43 -4.77 -0.04 -13.58
C THR A 43 -4.30 0.51 -12.23
N LEU A 44 -3.66 -0.30 -11.39
CA LEU A 44 -3.10 0.14 -10.12
C LEU A 44 -1.97 1.15 -10.32
N TRP A 45 -1.11 0.94 -11.32
CA TRP A 45 -0.11 1.95 -11.70
C TRP A 45 -0.75 3.25 -12.17
N ALA A 46 -1.78 3.18 -13.01
CA ALA A 46 -2.52 4.37 -13.44
C ALA A 46 -3.16 5.10 -12.25
N LEU A 47 -3.77 4.38 -11.30
CA LEU A 47 -4.33 4.95 -10.09
C LEU A 47 -3.26 5.56 -9.18
N ALA A 48 -2.09 4.94 -9.08
CA ALA A 48 -0.96 5.49 -8.33
C ALA A 48 -0.49 6.80 -8.99
N LEU A 49 -0.24 6.81 -10.30
CA LEU A 49 0.22 8.01 -11.01
C LEU A 49 -0.84 9.13 -10.97
N ALA A 50 -2.13 8.81 -11.11
CA ALA A 50 -3.20 9.79 -10.97
C ALA A 50 -3.27 10.37 -9.55
N GLY A 51 -3.23 9.50 -8.53
CA GLY A 51 -3.21 9.92 -7.13
C GLY A 51 -2.00 10.78 -6.80
N LEU A 52 -0.83 10.45 -7.33
CA LEU A 52 0.38 11.25 -7.23
C LEU A 52 0.20 12.67 -7.78
N LEU A 53 -0.29 12.80 -9.01
CA LEU A 53 -0.47 14.10 -9.65
C LEU A 53 -1.51 14.94 -8.92
N LEU A 54 -2.63 14.32 -8.52
CA LEU A 54 -3.66 14.98 -7.73
C LEU A 54 -3.12 15.43 -6.36
N ASP A 55 -2.33 14.59 -5.70
CA ASP A 55 -1.78 14.92 -4.39
C ASP A 55 -0.84 16.12 -4.45
N ILE A 56 0.08 16.14 -5.43
CA ILE A 56 0.95 17.30 -5.68
C ILE A 56 0.10 18.55 -5.99
N GLY A 57 -0.87 18.41 -6.90
CA GLY A 57 -1.71 19.52 -7.34
C GLY A 57 -2.55 20.12 -6.22
N LEU A 58 -3.23 19.28 -5.43
CA LEU A 58 -4.05 19.72 -4.31
C LEU A 58 -3.19 20.28 -3.18
N THR A 59 -2.03 19.70 -2.88
CA THR A 59 -1.14 20.28 -1.87
C THR A 59 -0.65 21.66 -2.31
N ALA A 60 -0.20 21.80 -3.57
CA ALA A 60 0.22 23.10 -4.10
C ALA A 60 -0.92 24.13 -4.10
N TYR A 61 -2.13 23.72 -4.46
CA TYR A 61 -3.29 24.60 -4.45
C TYR A 61 -3.70 24.99 -3.02
N GLY A 62 -3.73 24.04 -2.08
CA GLY A 62 -4.00 24.32 -0.67
C GLY A 62 -3.00 25.30 -0.05
N LEU A 63 -1.71 25.14 -0.36
CA LEU A 63 -0.67 26.10 0.05
C LEU A 63 -0.93 27.51 -0.53
N SER A 64 -1.41 27.60 -1.78
CA SER A 64 -1.77 28.89 -2.38
C SER A 64 -2.97 29.58 -1.71
N LEU A 65 -3.83 28.80 -1.04
CA LEU A 65 -4.94 29.29 -0.22
C LEU A 65 -4.51 29.64 1.23
N GLY A 66 -3.23 29.48 1.56
CA GLY A 66 -2.69 29.76 2.90
C GLY A 66 -2.76 28.60 3.89
N LEU A 67 -3.15 27.39 3.44
CA LEU A 67 -2.99 26.19 4.26
C LEU A 67 -1.50 25.88 4.48
N THR A 68 -1.20 25.16 5.56
CA THR A 68 0.17 24.80 5.93
C THR A 68 0.40 23.30 5.80
N GLU A 69 1.55 22.92 5.26
CA GLU A 69 2.00 21.52 5.25
C GLU A 69 2.22 21.02 6.69
N LEU A 70 1.59 19.88 7.02
CA LEU A 70 1.64 19.27 8.35
C LEU A 70 2.81 18.29 8.49
N ASN A 71 3.29 17.72 7.37
CA ASN A 71 4.43 16.83 7.39
C ASN A 71 5.72 17.65 7.63
N PRO A 72 6.41 17.50 8.79
CA PRO A 72 7.59 18.29 9.10
C PRO A 72 8.72 18.08 8.09
N VAL A 73 8.91 16.83 7.61
CA VAL A 73 9.93 16.51 6.62
C VAL A 73 9.64 17.20 5.28
N ALA A 74 8.36 17.19 4.86
CA ALA A 74 7.96 17.88 3.65
C ALA A 74 8.18 19.39 3.80
N ARG A 75 7.72 19.99 4.89
CA ARG A 75 7.90 21.41 5.19
C ARG A 75 9.37 21.85 5.19
N ASP A 76 10.25 21.07 5.81
CA ASP A 76 11.69 21.38 5.86
C ASP A 76 12.32 21.31 4.45
N LEU A 77 11.92 20.32 3.65
CA LEU A 77 12.34 20.25 2.25
C LEU A 77 11.78 21.39 1.40
N MET A 78 10.54 21.82 1.64
CA MET A 78 9.93 22.96 0.94
C MET A 78 10.70 24.25 1.21
N ALA A 79 11.19 24.43 2.45
CA ALA A 79 12.04 25.56 2.80
C ALA A 79 13.40 25.54 2.06
N ALA A 80 13.92 24.36 1.72
CA ALA A 80 15.19 24.20 1.01
C ALA A 80 15.06 24.23 -0.53
N TYR A 81 13.98 23.71 -1.11
CA TYR A 81 13.87 23.43 -2.55
C TYR A 81 12.65 24.05 -3.25
N SER A 82 11.83 24.85 -2.56
CA SER A 82 10.47 25.28 -2.92
C SER A 82 9.38 24.22 -2.67
N PRO A 83 8.11 24.63 -2.50
CA PRO A 83 6.99 23.71 -2.31
C PRO A 83 6.90 22.61 -3.36
N LEU A 84 6.92 23.01 -4.65
CA LEU A 84 6.81 22.06 -5.75
C LEU A 84 8.06 21.18 -5.87
N GLY A 85 9.25 21.77 -5.71
CA GLY A 85 10.52 21.03 -5.79
C GLY A 85 10.62 19.93 -4.73
N ALA A 86 10.22 20.24 -3.49
CA ALA A 86 10.17 19.27 -2.40
C ALA A 86 9.18 18.14 -2.66
N MET A 87 7.95 18.47 -3.09
CA MET A 87 6.94 17.45 -3.40
C MET A 87 7.43 16.51 -4.50
N VAL A 88 7.96 17.05 -5.60
CA VAL A 88 8.51 16.25 -6.69
C VAL A 88 9.62 15.34 -6.17
N LEU A 89 10.57 15.86 -5.38
CA LEU A 89 11.66 15.07 -4.81
C LEU A 89 11.15 13.90 -3.96
N LEU A 90 10.29 14.18 -2.97
CA LEU A 90 9.72 13.18 -2.07
C LEU A 90 8.97 12.08 -2.84
N LYS A 91 8.17 12.47 -3.82
CA LYS A 91 7.40 11.54 -4.63
C LYS A 91 8.25 10.73 -5.60
N SER A 92 9.28 11.34 -6.18
CA SER A 92 10.25 10.63 -7.03
C SER A 92 10.99 9.57 -6.22
N VAL A 93 11.41 9.86 -4.99
CA VAL A 93 12.02 8.86 -4.10
C VAL A 93 11.06 7.69 -3.86
N ALA A 94 9.79 7.96 -3.55
CA ALA A 94 8.79 6.92 -3.37
C ALA A 94 8.56 6.07 -4.63
N LEU A 95 8.51 6.70 -5.81
CA LEU A 95 8.40 6.01 -7.09
C LEU A 95 9.62 5.14 -7.39
N ILE A 96 10.84 5.62 -7.10
CA ILE A 96 12.08 4.85 -7.28
C ILE A 96 12.07 3.63 -6.37
N VAL A 97 11.80 3.82 -5.07
CA VAL A 97 11.72 2.72 -4.10
C VAL A 97 10.65 1.71 -4.51
N GLY A 98 9.47 2.19 -4.92
CA GLY A 98 8.41 1.34 -5.45
C GLY A 98 8.83 0.59 -6.71
N GLY A 99 9.40 1.27 -7.70
CA GLY A 99 9.89 0.65 -8.94
C GLY A 99 10.96 -0.42 -8.69
N LEU A 100 11.92 -0.15 -7.82
CA LEU A 100 12.92 -1.15 -7.40
C LEU A 100 12.27 -2.33 -6.68
N GLY A 101 11.33 -2.07 -5.77
CA GLY A 101 10.53 -3.11 -5.12
C GLY A 101 9.78 -3.98 -6.12
N TRP A 102 9.15 -3.37 -7.12
CA TRP A 102 8.45 -4.08 -8.20
C TRP A 102 9.36 -4.99 -9.02
N LEU A 103 10.61 -4.57 -9.27
CA LEU A 103 11.60 -5.41 -9.96
C LEU A 103 12.01 -6.64 -9.14
N ILE A 104 12.16 -6.46 -7.82
CA ILE A 104 12.64 -7.50 -6.88
C ILE A 104 11.52 -8.48 -6.50
N VAL A 105 10.29 -8.00 -6.36
CA VAL A 105 9.15 -8.80 -5.89
C VAL A 105 8.77 -9.88 -6.91
N PRO A 106 8.45 -11.12 -6.47
CA PRO A 106 7.98 -12.18 -7.35
C PRO A 106 6.77 -11.76 -8.18
N ARG A 107 6.68 -12.21 -9.44
CA ARG A 107 5.63 -11.80 -10.39
C ARG A 107 4.21 -11.88 -9.82
N VAL A 108 3.92 -12.92 -9.02
CA VAL A 108 2.60 -13.12 -8.39
C VAL A 108 2.19 -11.97 -7.47
N ALA A 109 3.14 -11.27 -6.85
CA ALA A 109 2.91 -10.21 -5.87
C ALA A 109 3.24 -8.80 -6.39
N ARG A 110 3.65 -8.65 -7.64
CA ARG A 110 4.08 -7.35 -8.20
C ARG A 110 3.00 -6.29 -8.17
N ALA A 111 1.75 -6.67 -8.40
CA ALA A 111 0.59 -5.78 -8.33
C ALA A 111 0.38 -5.14 -6.94
N VAL A 112 0.93 -5.71 -5.88
CA VAL A 112 0.89 -5.11 -4.53
C VAL A 112 1.67 -3.80 -4.48
N VAL A 113 2.74 -3.67 -5.26
CA VAL A 113 3.58 -2.47 -5.24
C VAL A 113 2.84 -1.20 -5.67
N PRO A 114 2.21 -1.13 -6.86
CA PRO A 114 1.42 0.03 -7.22
C PRO A 114 0.21 0.23 -6.31
N ALA A 115 -0.37 -0.83 -5.75
CA ALA A 115 -1.44 -0.68 -4.75
C ALA A 115 -0.95 0.04 -3.48
N CYS A 116 0.23 -0.34 -2.97
CA CYS A 116 0.87 0.30 -1.81
C CYS A 116 1.26 1.75 -2.08
N LEU A 117 1.53 2.14 -3.33
CA LEU A 117 1.73 3.54 -3.70
C LEU A 117 0.41 4.31 -3.81
N ALA A 118 -0.60 3.69 -4.42
CA ALA A 118 -1.89 4.33 -4.66
C ALA A 118 -2.63 4.66 -3.36
N VAL A 119 -2.69 3.74 -2.41
CA VAL A 119 -3.45 3.91 -1.15
C VAL A 119 -3.06 5.17 -0.37
N PRO A 120 -1.79 5.42 -0.02
CA PRO A 120 -1.41 6.61 0.73
C PRO A 120 -1.63 7.90 -0.07
N TRP A 121 -1.40 7.89 -1.40
CA TRP A 121 -1.62 9.08 -2.23
C TRP A 121 -3.10 9.43 -2.37
N TRP A 122 -3.98 8.45 -2.57
CA TRP A 122 -5.42 8.70 -2.57
C TRP A 122 -5.95 9.14 -1.20
N THR A 123 -5.36 8.63 -0.12
CA THR A 123 -5.67 9.11 1.23
C THR A 123 -5.30 10.59 1.37
N ALA A 124 -4.11 10.99 0.91
CA ALA A 124 -3.67 12.38 0.93
C ALA A 124 -4.56 13.28 0.03
N VAL A 125 -4.94 12.80 -1.17
CA VAL A 125 -5.89 13.50 -2.05
C VAL A 125 -7.21 13.80 -1.34
N ILE A 126 -7.79 12.81 -0.66
CA ILE A 126 -9.06 12.99 0.06
C ILE A 126 -8.90 14.01 1.19
N ILE A 127 -7.81 13.91 1.96
CA ILE A 127 -7.54 14.86 3.06
C ILE A 127 -7.38 16.27 2.50
N ASN A 128 -6.53 16.46 1.49
CA ASN A 128 -6.25 17.76 0.89
C ASN A 128 -7.50 18.36 0.26
N ALA A 129 -8.28 17.58 -0.48
CA ALA A 129 -9.56 18.02 -1.04
C ALA A 129 -10.53 18.48 0.06
N THR A 130 -10.64 17.73 1.16
CA THR A 130 -11.51 18.08 2.29
C THR A 130 -11.08 19.39 2.95
N LEU A 131 -9.77 19.58 3.15
CA LEU A 131 -9.23 20.81 3.73
C LEU A 131 -9.47 22.02 2.81
N ILE A 132 -9.25 21.88 1.51
CA ILE A 132 -9.51 22.94 0.52
C ILE A 132 -10.99 23.32 0.54
N LEU A 133 -11.89 22.34 0.50
CA LEU A 133 -13.34 22.60 0.57
C LEU A 133 -13.78 23.29 1.88
N SER A 134 -12.97 23.22 2.94
CA SER A 134 -13.28 23.89 4.21
C SER A 134 -12.89 25.38 4.25
N VAL A 135 -12.10 25.85 3.29
CA VAL A 135 -11.57 27.22 3.23
C VAL A 135 -11.94 27.98 1.96
N VAL A 136 -12.71 27.36 1.07
CA VAL A 136 -13.26 27.94 -0.17
C VAL A 136 -14.73 28.28 -0.01
#